data_AF-A0A6B2SAY4-F1
#
_entry.id   AF-A0A6B2SAY4-F1
#
_cell.length_a   1.000
_cell.length_b   1.000
_cell.length_c   1.000
_cell.angle_alpha   90.00
_cell.angle_beta   90.00
_cell.angle_gamma   90.00
#
_symmetry.space_group_name_H-M   'P 1'
#
loop_
_entity.id
_entity.type
_entity.pdbx_description
1 polymer ?
#
loop_
_entity_poly.entity_id
_entity_poly.type
_entity_poly.pdbx_seq_one_letter_code
_entity_poly.pdbx_strand_id
1 'polypeptide(L)'
;MIAFTAEDDVWMAPLDGGRAWRVSADNSPVSHPRISPDGRWVAWTSTRDGAPEVHLAPAEGGPSRRLTYWGDARTAVRGWTPEGEVLVISAQGQVSLRRSWARAVPVDGGPARTLPYGPVGSLAYGPDQRVLLLSATMGREAASWKRYRGGTAGKLWTGETGGDFVRLHAALDGNIECPLWVGDRVAFLSDHEGVGALYSSLPDGSELRRHTPAEGFYARHAATDGTRVVHMAAGELWITDDLEGAEPRRIDVRLGGQRADLQPHSVRAGHHIGTASPDRTGRGSAVESRGAVHWVTHREGPVRALAAEPG
;
A
#
# COMPACT_ATOMS: atom_id res chain seq x y z
N MET A 1 3.61 -18.16 1.40
CA MET A 1 4.33 -17.12 0.64
C MET A 1 3.89 -15.75 1.10
N ILE A 2 4.76 -14.75 1.06
CA ILE A 2 4.42 -13.33 1.25
C ILE A 2 4.75 -12.56 -0.02
N ALA A 3 3.90 -11.58 -0.36
CA ALA A 3 4.18 -10.58 -1.38
C ALA A 3 4.27 -9.20 -0.73
N PHE A 4 5.28 -8.42 -1.09
CA PHE A 4 5.56 -7.13 -0.47
C PHE A 4 6.23 -6.18 -1.47
N THR A 5 6.33 -4.91 -1.12
CA THR A 5 6.98 -3.89 -1.94
C THR A 5 8.35 -3.55 -1.38
N ALA A 6 9.38 -3.56 -2.23
CA ALA A 6 10.71 -3.08 -1.91
C ALA A 6 11.38 -2.57 -3.18
N GLU A 7 12.16 -1.50 -3.09
CA GLU A 7 12.84 -0.89 -4.26
C GLU A 7 11.86 -0.58 -5.40
N ASP A 8 10.69 0.00 -5.05
CA ASP A 8 9.59 0.31 -5.98
C ASP A 8 8.98 -0.86 -6.74
N ASP A 9 9.31 -2.11 -6.39
CA ASP A 9 8.82 -3.31 -7.06
C ASP A 9 8.15 -4.32 -6.13
N VAL A 10 7.41 -5.23 -6.75
CA VAL A 10 6.79 -6.38 -6.09
C VAL A 10 7.84 -7.46 -5.91
N TRP A 11 7.99 -7.91 -4.67
CA TRP A 11 8.84 -9.02 -4.28
C TRP A 11 8.00 -10.11 -3.62
N MET A 12 8.50 -11.34 -3.74
CA MET A 12 7.93 -12.51 -3.07
C MET A 12 8.99 -13.26 -2.27
N ALA A 13 8.59 -13.83 -1.13
CA ALA A 13 9.46 -14.63 -0.27
C ALA A 13 8.68 -15.71 0.49
N PRO A 14 9.36 -16.76 0.99
CA PRO A 14 8.77 -17.69 1.96
C PRO A 14 8.36 -16.97 3.26
N LEU A 15 7.34 -17.49 3.95
CA LEU A 15 6.85 -16.89 5.21
C LEU A 15 7.81 -17.12 6.39
N ASP A 16 8.68 -18.11 6.28
CA ASP A 16 9.75 -18.37 7.24
C ASP A 16 11.02 -17.55 6.93
N GLY A 17 10.94 -16.63 5.97
CA GLY A 17 12.04 -15.80 5.53
C GLY A 17 12.91 -16.45 4.47
N GLY A 18 14.14 -15.95 4.33
CA GLY A 18 15.11 -16.40 3.34
C GLY A 18 15.15 -15.53 2.09
N ARG A 19 15.51 -16.13 0.95
CA ARG A 19 15.76 -15.39 -0.29
C ARG A 19 14.43 -14.96 -0.94
N ALA A 20 14.29 -13.66 -1.16
CA ALA A 20 13.20 -13.10 -1.95
C ALA A 20 13.55 -13.06 -3.45
N TRP A 21 12.52 -13.08 -4.30
CA TRP A 21 12.63 -12.83 -5.73
C TRP A 21 11.73 -11.68 -6.17
N ARG A 22 12.18 -10.97 -7.19
CA ARG A 22 11.51 -9.81 -7.77
C ARG A 22 10.52 -10.28 -8.84
N VAL A 23 9.29 -9.78 -8.77
CA VAL A 23 8.18 -10.11 -9.69
C VAL A 23 7.95 -9.00 -10.71
N SER A 24 8.10 -7.74 -10.33
CA SER A 24 8.04 -6.59 -11.24
C SER A 24 9.41 -5.93 -11.39
N ALA A 25 9.64 -5.27 -12.52
CA ALA A 25 10.83 -4.44 -12.72
C ALA A 25 10.45 -3.24 -13.59
N ASP A 26 9.42 -2.51 -13.13
CA ASP A 26 8.74 -1.49 -13.94
C ASP A 26 9.41 -0.11 -13.83
N ASN A 27 10.38 0.03 -12.90
CA ASN A 27 11.03 1.31 -12.55
C ASN A 27 10.00 2.43 -12.27
N SER A 28 8.89 2.03 -11.66
CA SER A 28 7.78 2.90 -11.29
C SER A 28 7.17 2.37 -9.99
N PRO A 29 6.80 3.24 -9.03
CA PRO A 29 6.26 2.81 -7.76
C PRO A 29 5.06 1.86 -7.90
N VAL A 30 5.15 0.72 -7.21
CA VAL A 30 4.05 -0.23 -7.05
C VAL A 30 3.49 -0.19 -5.63
N SER A 31 2.26 -0.64 -5.46
CA SER A 31 1.63 -0.76 -4.15
C SER A 31 0.62 -1.90 -4.09
N HIS A 32 0.28 -2.29 -2.85
CA HIS A 32 -0.78 -3.26 -2.54
C HIS A 32 -0.68 -4.60 -3.28
N PRO A 33 0.47 -5.29 -3.30
CA PRO A 33 0.54 -6.63 -3.85
C PRO A 33 -0.35 -7.61 -3.04
N ARG A 34 -1.06 -8.48 -3.74
CA ARG A 34 -1.99 -9.48 -3.18
C ARG A 34 -1.86 -10.80 -3.94
N ILE A 35 -1.56 -11.88 -3.23
CA ILE A 35 -1.52 -13.23 -3.77
C ILE A 35 -2.96 -13.76 -3.87
N SER A 36 -3.30 -14.43 -4.97
CA SER A 36 -4.61 -15.07 -5.14
C SER A 36 -4.85 -16.18 -4.13
N PRO A 37 -6.10 -16.52 -3.80
CA PRO A 37 -6.42 -17.59 -2.84
C PRO A 37 -5.84 -18.95 -3.24
N ASP A 38 -5.72 -19.20 -4.54
CA ASP A 38 -5.12 -20.42 -5.10
C ASP A 38 -3.58 -20.37 -5.20
N GLY A 39 -2.96 -19.25 -4.80
CA GLY A 39 -1.51 -19.05 -4.84
C GLY A 39 -0.90 -18.88 -6.23
N ARG A 40 -1.69 -18.93 -7.31
CA ARG A 40 -1.16 -18.93 -8.69
C ARG A 40 -0.77 -17.55 -9.20
N TRP A 41 -1.36 -16.50 -8.65
CA TRP A 41 -1.24 -15.15 -9.16
C TRP A 41 -0.84 -14.16 -8.07
N VAL A 42 -0.18 -13.09 -8.49
CA VAL A 42 0.00 -11.88 -7.69
C VAL A 42 -0.52 -10.69 -8.48
N ALA A 43 -1.42 -9.93 -7.85
CA ALA A 43 -1.96 -8.68 -8.39
C ALA A 43 -1.44 -7.50 -7.58
N TRP A 44 -1.20 -6.36 -8.24
CA TRP A 44 -0.74 -5.13 -7.59
C TRP A 44 -1.24 -3.89 -8.33
N THR A 45 -1.07 -2.73 -7.70
CA THR A 45 -1.31 -1.44 -8.32
C THR A 45 0.02 -0.85 -8.79
N SER A 46 0.12 -0.46 -10.06
CA SER A 46 1.31 0.18 -10.64
C SER A 46 0.95 1.49 -11.33
N THR A 47 1.83 2.48 -11.22
CA THR A 47 1.72 3.76 -11.94
C THR A 47 2.56 3.84 -13.21
N ARG A 48 3.14 2.71 -13.67
CA ARG A 48 4.05 2.70 -14.83
C ARG A 48 3.45 3.26 -16.11
N ASP A 49 2.12 3.21 -16.23
CA ASP A 49 1.35 3.70 -17.38
C ASP A 49 0.72 5.10 -17.15
N GLY A 50 1.19 5.83 -16.13
CA GLY A 50 0.72 7.18 -15.77
C GLY A 50 -0.25 7.17 -14.59
N ALA A 51 -1.49 6.71 -14.79
CA ALA A 51 -2.45 6.53 -13.71
C ALA A 51 -2.25 5.17 -13.01
N PRO A 52 -2.67 5.01 -11.73
CA PRO A 52 -2.59 3.73 -11.06
C PRO A 52 -3.55 2.72 -11.70
N GLU A 53 -3.03 1.54 -12.03
CA GLU A 53 -3.76 0.48 -12.72
C GLU A 53 -3.41 -0.89 -12.15
N VAL A 54 -4.34 -1.83 -12.31
CA VAL A 54 -4.18 -3.20 -11.82
C VAL A 54 -3.33 -4.00 -12.78
N HIS A 55 -2.32 -4.64 -12.21
CA HIS A 55 -1.38 -5.51 -12.89
C HIS A 55 -1.41 -6.90 -12.27
N LEU A 56 -1.08 -7.91 -13.08
CA LEU A 56 -1.13 -9.31 -12.72
C LEU A 56 0.07 -10.05 -13.28
N ALA A 57 0.66 -10.94 -12.50
CA ALA A 57 1.69 -11.89 -12.95
C ALA A 57 1.52 -13.25 -12.26
N PRO A 58 2.07 -14.34 -12.83
CA PRO A 58 2.18 -15.60 -12.10
C PRO A 58 3.01 -15.43 -10.83
N ALA A 59 2.58 -16.06 -9.73
CA ALA A 59 3.26 -15.97 -8.43
C ALA A 59 4.69 -16.54 -8.46
N GLU A 60 4.91 -17.57 -9.28
CA GLU A 60 6.23 -18.19 -9.53
C GLU A 60 7.13 -17.35 -10.44
N GLY A 61 6.65 -16.19 -10.91
CA GLY A 61 7.33 -15.32 -11.86
C GLY A 61 6.92 -15.57 -13.31
N GLY A 62 7.24 -14.60 -14.17
CA GLY A 62 6.83 -14.59 -15.57
C GLY A 62 6.40 -13.19 -16.02
N PRO A 63 5.94 -13.04 -17.28
CA PRO A 63 5.51 -11.76 -17.79
C PRO A 63 4.28 -11.23 -17.04
N SER A 64 4.32 -9.95 -16.69
CA SER A 64 3.17 -9.24 -16.15
C SER A 64 2.24 -8.75 -17.26
N ARG A 65 0.94 -8.60 -16.95
CA ARG A 65 -0.03 -7.92 -17.81
C ARG A 65 -0.86 -6.91 -17.03
N ARG A 66 -1.32 -5.88 -17.73
CA ARG A 66 -2.27 -4.89 -17.22
C ARG A 66 -3.71 -5.42 -17.36
N LEU A 67 -4.52 -5.28 -16.32
CA LEU A 67 -5.93 -5.72 -16.30
C LEU A 67 -6.92 -4.56 -16.43
N THR A 68 -6.55 -3.34 -16.02
CA THR A 68 -7.46 -2.19 -16.04
C THR A 68 -6.88 -1.03 -16.84
N TYR A 69 -7.76 -0.23 -17.44
CA TYR A 69 -7.43 0.97 -18.23
C TYR A 69 -8.35 2.11 -17.81
N TRP A 70 -8.44 2.36 -16.52
CA TRP A 70 -9.45 3.25 -15.93
C TRP A 70 -9.01 4.69 -15.82
N GLY A 71 -7.70 4.96 -15.74
CA GLY A 71 -7.19 6.33 -15.59
C GLY A 71 -7.60 7.01 -14.28
N ASP A 72 -8.10 6.26 -13.30
CA ASP A 72 -8.59 6.78 -12.02
C ASP A 72 -7.50 6.77 -10.96
N ALA A 73 -7.20 7.93 -10.38
CA ALA A 73 -6.20 8.10 -9.34
C ALA A 73 -6.49 7.35 -8.02
N ARG A 74 -7.70 6.79 -7.86
CA ARG A 74 -8.09 6.01 -6.68
C ARG A 74 -8.03 4.50 -6.89
N THR A 75 -7.67 4.02 -8.07
CA THR A 75 -7.56 2.58 -8.37
C THR A 75 -6.53 1.93 -7.44
N ALA A 76 -6.97 0.99 -6.61
CA ALA A 76 -6.12 0.29 -5.67
C ALA A 76 -6.57 -1.16 -5.50
N VAL A 77 -5.64 -2.12 -5.66
CA VAL A 77 -5.86 -3.52 -5.33
C VAL A 77 -6.06 -3.65 -3.81
N ARG A 78 -7.08 -4.40 -3.39
CA ARG A 78 -7.35 -4.67 -1.97
C ARG A 78 -7.27 -6.14 -1.59
N GLY A 79 -7.53 -7.05 -2.53
CA GLY A 79 -7.49 -8.48 -2.28
C GLY A 79 -8.06 -9.25 -3.47
N TRP A 80 -8.81 -10.30 -3.16
CA TRP A 80 -9.45 -11.17 -4.13
C TRP A 80 -10.88 -11.46 -3.70
N THR A 81 -11.76 -11.70 -4.66
CA THR A 81 -13.09 -12.24 -4.39
C THR A 81 -13.01 -13.76 -4.17
N PRO A 82 -14.03 -14.39 -3.55
CA PRO A 82 -14.08 -15.85 -3.40
C PRO A 82 -14.04 -16.58 -4.75
N GLU A 83 -14.52 -15.92 -5.81
CA GLU A 83 -14.53 -16.45 -7.19
C GLU A 83 -13.18 -16.36 -7.89
N GLY A 84 -12.15 -15.79 -7.25
CA GLY A 84 -10.80 -15.67 -7.83
C GLY A 84 -10.62 -14.46 -8.74
N GLU A 85 -11.47 -13.44 -8.62
CA GLU A 85 -11.29 -12.15 -9.32
C GLU A 85 -10.50 -11.18 -8.44
N VAL A 86 -9.75 -10.26 -9.06
CA VAL A 86 -9.00 -9.24 -8.29
C VAL A 86 -10.00 -8.24 -7.71
N LEU A 87 -9.94 -8.04 -6.40
CA LEU A 87 -10.76 -7.06 -5.71
C LEU A 87 -10.07 -5.70 -5.72
N VAL A 88 -10.76 -4.69 -6.25
CA VAL A 88 -10.19 -3.35 -6.51
C VAL A 88 -11.14 -2.28 -5.99
N ILE A 89 -10.60 -1.24 -5.39
CA ILE A 89 -11.34 -0.01 -5.05
C ILE A 89 -11.00 1.03 -6.10
N SER A 90 -12.01 1.66 -6.69
CA SER A 90 -11.82 2.72 -7.69
C SER A 90 -13.01 3.68 -7.75
N ALA A 91 -12.74 4.93 -8.07
CA ALA A 91 -13.73 5.97 -8.38
C ALA A 91 -13.94 6.15 -9.89
N GLN A 92 -13.49 5.21 -10.73
CA GLN A 92 -13.72 5.25 -12.18
C GLN A 92 -15.19 5.52 -12.50
N GLY A 93 -15.44 6.37 -13.50
CA GLY A 93 -16.81 6.67 -13.96
C GLY A 93 -17.68 7.40 -12.94
N GLN A 94 -17.09 7.91 -11.85
CA GLN A 94 -17.79 8.67 -10.82
C GLN A 94 -17.44 10.15 -10.91
N VAL A 95 -18.39 11.00 -10.54
CA VAL A 95 -18.23 12.47 -10.55
C VAL A 95 -17.22 12.99 -9.51
N SER A 96 -16.76 12.14 -8.59
CA SER A 96 -15.85 12.53 -7.50
C SER A 96 -14.95 11.39 -7.07
N LEU A 97 -13.66 11.70 -6.87
CA LEU A 97 -12.66 10.82 -6.26
C LEU A 97 -12.95 10.45 -4.79
N ARG A 98 -14.02 11.00 -4.20
CA ARG A 98 -14.51 10.63 -2.86
C ARG A 98 -15.60 9.57 -2.89
N ARG A 99 -16.05 9.16 -4.08
CA ARG A 99 -17.03 8.10 -4.26
C ARG A 99 -16.34 6.94 -4.97
N SER A 100 -15.77 6.04 -4.17
CA SER A 100 -15.11 4.83 -4.64
C SER A 100 -16.00 3.62 -4.42
N TRP A 101 -16.00 2.70 -5.38
CA TRP A 101 -16.69 1.41 -5.28
C TRP A 101 -15.70 0.28 -5.29
N ALA A 102 -16.11 -0.82 -4.68
CA ALA A 102 -15.45 -2.09 -4.89
C ALA A 102 -15.84 -2.69 -6.25
N ARG A 103 -14.85 -3.26 -6.93
CA ARG A 103 -14.97 -3.90 -8.24
C ARG A 103 -14.27 -5.24 -8.21
N ALA A 104 -14.86 -6.21 -8.89
CA ALA A 104 -14.19 -7.46 -9.20
C ALA A 104 -13.66 -7.39 -10.63
N VAL A 105 -12.36 -7.57 -10.79
CA VAL A 105 -11.66 -7.55 -12.08
C VAL A 105 -11.27 -8.98 -12.44
N PRO A 106 -11.87 -9.55 -13.51
CA PRO A 106 -11.51 -10.88 -13.98
C PRO A 106 -10.03 -11.01 -14.31
N VAL A 107 -9.42 -12.13 -13.92
CA VAL A 107 -8.00 -12.38 -14.20
C VAL A 107 -7.72 -12.51 -15.69
N ASP A 108 -8.71 -12.90 -16.50
CA ASP A 108 -8.61 -13.07 -17.95
C ASP A 108 -8.64 -11.75 -18.74
N GLY A 109 -8.87 -10.61 -18.05
CA GLY A 109 -8.96 -9.29 -18.68
C GLY A 109 -10.36 -8.94 -19.18
N GLY A 110 -11.38 -9.73 -18.85
CA GLY A 110 -12.78 -9.40 -19.11
C GLY A 110 -13.26 -8.13 -18.39
N PRO A 111 -14.49 -7.68 -18.70
CA PRO A 111 -15.04 -6.46 -18.10
C PRO A 111 -15.23 -6.63 -16.60
N ALA A 112 -14.75 -5.64 -15.83
CA ALA A 112 -14.92 -5.62 -14.38
C ALA A 112 -16.38 -5.34 -14.00
N ARG A 113 -16.84 -5.97 -12.91
CA ARG A 113 -18.17 -5.75 -12.33
C ARG A 113 -18.10 -4.91 -11.06
N THR A 114 -19.06 -4.00 -10.89
CA THR A 114 -19.23 -3.24 -9.64
C THR A 114 -19.91 -4.11 -8.60
N LEU A 115 -19.35 -4.15 -7.39
CA LEU A 115 -19.91 -4.90 -6.28
C LEU A 115 -21.02 -4.10 -5.57
N PRO A 116 -22.08 -4.75 -5.06
CA PRO A 116 -23.32 -4.08 -4.62
C PRO A 116 -23.24 -3.47 -3.20
N TYR A 117 -22.06 -3.06 -2.74
CA TYR A 117 -21.86 -2.55 -1.37
C TYR A 117 -21.98 -1.04 -1.24
N GLY A 118 -22.20 -0.34 -2.36
CA GLY A 118 -22.15 1.13 -2.39
C GLY A 118 -20.73 1.68 -2.22
N PRO A 119 -20.60 2.96 -1.82
CA PRO A 119 -19.31 3.60 -1.64
C PRO A 119 -18.51 3.00 -0.46
N VAL A 120 -17.31 2.50 -0.75
CA VAL A 120 -16.44 1.82 0.23
C VAL A 120 -14.97 2.14 -0.01
N GLY A 121 -14.17 2.09 1.05
CA GLY A 121 -12.70 2.27 1.01
C GLY A 121 -11.91 0.97 0.97
N SER A 122 -12.49 -0.12 1.47
CA SER A 122 -11.95 -1.48 1.43
C SER A 122 -13.06 -2.48 1.76
N LEU A 123 -12.86 -3.75 1.39
CA LEU A 123 -13.62 -4.86 1.95
C LEU A 123 -12.75 -6.10 2.19
N ALA A 124 -13.26 -7.03 2.98
CA ALA A 124 -12.76 -8.39 3.10
C ALA A 124 -13.92 -9.39 3.13
N TYR A 125 -13.76 -10.51 2.45
CA TYR A 125 -14.72 -11.61 2.49
C TYR A 125 -14.41 -12.54 3.67
N GLY A 126 -15.45 -13.00 4.34
CA GLY A 126 -15.43 -14.03 5.37
C GLY A 126 -16.16 -15.30 4.94
N PRO A 127 -16.28 -16.29 5.84
CA PRO A 127 -17.08 -17.49 5.63
C PRO A 127 -18.57 -17.15 5.52
N ASP A 128 -19.35 -18.08 4.97
CA ASP A 128 -20.81 -18.01 4.92
C ASP A 128 -21.36 -16.71 4.33
N GLN A 129 -20.74 -16.22 3.24
CA GLN A 129 -21.10 -14.97 2.56
C GLN A 129 -20.98 -13.69 3.40
N ARG A 130 -20.31 -13.75 4.56
CA ARG A 130 -20.05 -12.57 5.37
C ARG A 130 -19.01 -11.66 4.72
N VAL A 131 -19.19 -10.36 4.93
CA VAL A 131 -18.38 -9.31 4.34
C VAL A 131 -18.09 -8.26 5.40
N LEU A 132 -16.83 -7.85 5.48
CA LEU A 132 -16.42 -6.64 6.19
C LEU A 132 -16.28 -5.48 5.22
N LEU A 133 -16.87 -4.33 5.55
CA LEU A 133 -16.73 -3.11 4.77
C LEU A 133 -16.04 -2.02 5.61
N LEU A 134 -15.15 -1.27 4.97
CA LEU A 134 -14.56 -0.07 5.54
C LEU A 134 -15.15 1.17 4.85
N SER A 135 -15.77 2.08 5.60
CA SER A 135 -16.43 3.27 5.04
C SER A 135 -15.49 4.42 4.64
N ALA A 136 -14.17 4.24 4.71
CA ALA A 136 -13.20 5.33 4.55
C ALA A 136 -12.92 5.67 3.07
N THR A 137 -13.77 6.48 2.42
CA THR A 137 -13.53 6.91 1.03
C THR A 137 -12.45 7.99 0.89
N MET A 138 -12.06 8.64 2.00
CA MET A 138 -10.87 9.49 2.08
C MET A 138 -9.70 8.83 2.80
N GLY A 139 -9.82 7.53 3.15
CA GLY A 139 -8.89 6.76 3.98
C GLY A 139 -7.45 6.95 3.56
N ARG A 140 -6.79 7.90 4.21
CA ARG A 140 -5.34 8.02 4.19
C ARG A 140 -4.89 7.05 5.24
N GLU A 141 -4.01 6.14 4.82
CA GLU A 141 -3.36 5.29 5.77
C GLU A 141 -2.62 6.16 6.81
N ALA A 142 -2.63 5.71 8.07
CA ALA A 142 -2.24 6.51 9.23
C ALA A 142 -0.77 7.01 9.25
N ALA A 143 0.00 6.78 8.19
CA ALA A 143 1.32 7.37 8.00
C ALA A 143 1.33 8.90 7.92
N SER A 144 0.33 9.49 7.24
CA SER A 144 0.30 10.94 6.98
C SER A 144 -0.47 11.73 8.03
N TRP A 145 -1.38 11.08 8.75
CA TRP A 145 -2.20 11.71 9.79
C TRP A 145 -2.52 10.72 10.91
N LYS A 146 -1.57 10.58 11.83
CA LYS A 146 -1.70 9.76 13.03
C LYS A 146 -2.83 10.28 13.93
N ARG A 147 -3.51 9.37 14.63
CA ARG A 147 -4.55 9.63 15.63
C ARG A 147 -5.71 10.46 15.10
N TYR A 148 -6.03 10.30 13.82
CA TYR A 148 -7.13 11.02 13.21
C TYR A 148 -8.48 10.58 13.83
N ARG A 149 -9.31 11.57 14.20
CA ARG A 149 -10.65 11.39 14.81
C ARG A 149 -11.76 12.18 14.08
N GLY A 150 -11.45 12.72 12.89
CA GLY A 150 -12.43 13.50 12.15
C GLY A 150 -13.48 12.63 11.45
N GLY A 151 -14.44 13.26 10.79
CA GLY A 151 -15.60 12.59 10.20
C GLY A 151 -15.30 11.54 9.12
N THR A 152 -14.06 11.49 8.58
CA THR A 152 -13.64 10.50 7.59
C THR A 152 -12.85 9.33 8.17
N ALA A 153 -12.81 9.19 9.51
CA ALA A 153 -12.17 8.05 10.15
C ALA A 153 -12.87 6.76 9.69
N GLY A 154 -12.09 5.71 9.48
CA GLY A 154 -12.59 4.42 9.03
C GLY A 154 -13.53 3.81 10.05
N LYS A 155 -14.69 3.38 9.56
CA LYS A 155 -15.69 2.66 10.34
C LYS A 155 -15.83 1.28 9.74
N LEU A 156 -15.79 0.28 10.60
CA LEU A 156 -15.94 -1.12 10.24
C LEU A 156 -17.40 -1.50 10.28
N TRP A 157 -17.85 -2.18 9.23
CA TRP A 157 -19.19 -2.73 9.11
C TRP A 157 -19.10 -4.21 8.78
N THR A 158 -20.02 -5.01 9.29
CA THR A 158 -20.14 -6.44 8.99
C THR A 158 -21.56 -6.75 8.56
N GLY A 159 -21.72 -7.70 7.64
CA GLY A 159 -23.01 -8.07 7.09
C GLY A 159 -22.86 -9.14 6.01
N GLU A 160 -23.94 -9.39 5.28
CA GLU A 160 -23.98 -10.34 4.16
C GLU A 160 -24.20 -9.61 2.84
N THR A 161 -23.85 -10.27 1.74
CA THR A 161 -24.06 -9.70 0.40
C THR A 161 -25.55 -9.54 0.11
N GLY A 162 -26.01 -8.32 -0.12
CA GLY A 162 -27.42 -8.01 -0.36
C GLY A 162 -28.29 -7.93 0.90
N GLY A 163 -27.69 -8.12 2.09
CA GLY A 163 -28.34 -7.96 3.39
C GLY A 163 -28.02 -6.63 4.06
N ASP A 164 -28.43 -6.54 5.33
CA ASP A 164 -28.14 -5.39 6.18
C ASP A 164 -26.72 -5.46 6.75
N PHE A 165 -26.13 -4.28 6.97
CA PHE A 165 -24.81 -4.12 7.57
C PHE A 165 -24.92 -3.46 8.94
N VAL A 166 -24.22 -4.02 9.93
CA VAL A 166 -24.10 -3.47 11.28
C VAL A 166 -22.71 -2.92 11.51
N ARG A 167 -22.63 -1.80 12.23
CA ARG A 167 -21.35 -1.16 12.54
C ARG A 167 -20.67 -1.86 13.72
N LEU A 168 -19.45 -2.33 13.52
CA LEU A 168 -18.60 -2.85 14.59
C LEU A 168 -17.79 -1.71 15.22
N HIS A 169 -17.47 -1.88 16.51
CA HIS A 169 -16.57 -0.98 17.24
C HIS A 169 -17.00 0.48 17.16
N ALA A 170 -18.31 0.74 17.22
CA ALA A 170 -18.88 2.06 17.00
C ALA A 170 -18.40 3.12 18.03
N ALA A 171 -18.08 2.67 19.24
CA ALA A 171 -17.56 3.48 20.35
C ALA A 171 -16.02 3.55 20.39
N LEU A 172 -15.32 2.88 19.48
CA LEU A 172 -13.86 2.89 19.44
C LEU A 172 -13.37 4.29 19.06
N ASP A 173 -12.59 4.92 19.95
CA ASP A 173 -11.99 6.22 19.70
C ASP A 173 -10.69 6.07 18.89
N GLY A 174 -10.83 5.64 17.63
CA GLY A 174 -9.73 5.27 16.75
C GLY A 174 -10.07 5.40 15.28
N ASN A 175 -9.04 5.55 14.46
CA ASN A 175 -9.19 5.28 13.04
C ASN A 175 -9.05 3.76 12.82
N ILE A 176 -9.96 3.14 12.03
CA ILE A 176 -9.88 1.72 11.67
C ILE A 176 -9.41 1.60 10.22
N GLU A 177 -8.48 0.69 9.95
CA GLU A 177 -7.92 0.42 8.63
C GLU A 177 -7.71 -1.08 8.40
N CYS A 178 -7.51 -1.47 7.13
CA CYS A 178 -7.18 -2.85 6.74
C CYS A 178 -8.08 -3.92 7.40
N PRO A 179 -9.41 -3.94 7.16
CA PRO A 179 -10.25 -5.02 7.66
C PRO A 179 -9.85 -6.35 7.03
N LEU A 180 -9.78 -7.40 7.85
CA LEU A 180 -9.40 -8.75 7.47
C LEU A 180 -10.34 -9.74 8.15
N TRP A 181 -10.64 -10.84 7.47
CA TRP A 181 -11.27 -12.01 8.10
C TRP A 181 -10.20 -13.07 8.36
N VAL A 182 -10.07 -13.55 9.60
CA VAL A 182 -8.99 -14.46 10.01
C VAL A 182 -9.59 -15.53 10.92
N GLY A 183 -9.78 -16.74 10.39
CA GLY A 183 -10.51 -17.79 11.08
C GLY A 183 -11.93 -17.35 11.45
N ASP A 184 -12.24 -17.38 12.73
CA ASP A 184 -13.50 -16.93 13.31
C ASP A 184 -13.49 -15.46 13.74
N ARG A 185 -12.33 -14.78 13.70
CA ARG A 185 -12.17 -13.39 14.13
C ARG A 185 -12.16 -12.42 12.95
N VAL A 186 -12.50 -11.17 13.28
CA VAL A 186 -12.29 -10.02 12.40
C VAL A 186 -11.04 -9.28 12.91
N ALA A 187 -10.08 -9.04 12.03
CA ALA A 187 -8.86 -8.32 12.36
C ALA A 187 -8.78 -6.98 11.62
N PHE A 188 -8.13 -6.00 12.23
CA PHE A 188 -8.00 -4.65 11.68
C PHE A 188 -6.84 -3.89 12.33
N LEU A 189 -6.41 -2.82 11.68
CA LEU A 189 -5.47 -1.87 12.25
C LEU A 189 -6.21 -0.72 12.92
N SER A 190 -5.73 -0.27 14.08
CA SER A 190 -6.25 0.94 14.73
C SER A 190 -5.22 1.61 15.64
N ASP A 191 -5.39 2.90 15.90
CA ASP A 191 -4.53 3.69 16.79
C ASP A 191 -5.30 4.30 17.98
N HIS A 192 -6.38 3.65 18.41
CA HIS A 192 -7.17 4.09 19.57
C HIS A 192 -6.36 4.14 20.87
N GLU A 193 -5.31 3.33 20.99
CA GLU A 193 -4.36 3.35 22.12
C GLU A 193 -3.07 4.15 21.82
N GLY A 194 -3.09 5.03 20.81
CA GLY A 194 -2.04 6.02 20.54
C GLY A 194 -0.98 5.62 19.52
N VAL A 195 -0.74 4.33 19.29
CA VAL A 195 0.10 3.78 18.21
C VAL A 195 -0.72 2.81 17.37
N GLY A 196 -0.56 2.88 16.04
CA GLY A 196 -1.22 1.96 15.11
C GLY A 196 -0.82 0.52 15.39
N ALA A 197 -1.79 -0.30 15.73
CA ALA A 197 -1.60 -1.68 16.19
C ALA A 197 -2.58 -2.62 15.50
N LEU A 198 -2.22 -3.91 15.46
CA LEU A 198 -3.13 -4.96 15.01
C LEU A 198 -4.07 -5.35 16.14
N TYR A 199 -5.36 -5.32 15.87
CA TYR A 199 -6.41 -5.78 16.78
C TYR A 199 -7.26 -6.86 16.12
N SER A 200 -7.94 -7.64 16.94
CA SER A 200 -9.02 -8.51 16.49
C SER A 200 -10.18 -8.54 17.48
N SER A 201 -11.35 -8.93 17.00
CA SER A 201 -12.52 -9.21 17.83
C SER A 201 -13.32 -10.37 17.23
N LEU A 202 -14.29 -10.89 17.97
CA LEU A 202 -15.33 -11.71 17.37
C LEU A 202 -16.17 -10.86 16.39
N PRO A 203 -16.90 -11.48 15.45
CA PRO A 203 -17.69 -10.76 14.44
C PRO A 203 -18.84 -9.93 15.00
N ASP A 204 -19.21 -10.13 16.26
CA ASP A 204 -20.17 -9.30 17.01
C ASP A 204 -19.52 -8.10 17.72
N GLY A 205 -18.19 -7.97 17.62
CA GLY A 205 -17.40 -6.91 18.25
C GLY A 205 -16.93 -7.22 19.68
N SER A 206 -17.31 -8.38 20.23
CA SER A 206 -16.84 -8.82 21.55
C SER A 206 -15.40 -9.36 21.51
N GLU A 207 -14.81 -9.57 22.68
CA GLU A 207 -13.43 -10.05 22.82
C GLU A 207 -12.39 -9.29 21.98
N LEU A 208 -12.40 -7.96 22.09
CA LEU A 208 -11.37 -7.12 21.48
C LEU A 208 -10.00 -7.45 22.09
N ARG A 209 -9.04 -7.80 21.23
CA ARG A 209 -7.66 -8.16 21.58
C ARG A 209 -6.68 -7.35 20.74
N ARG A 210 -5.51 -7.11 21.33
CA ARG A 210 -4.38 -6.43 20.69
C ARG A 210 -3.25 -7.42 20.46
N HIS A 211 -2.63 -7.37 19.28
CA HIS A 211 -1.65 -8.37 18.83
C HIS A 211 -0.26 -7.79 18.62
N THR A 212 -0.05 -6.49 18.78
CA THR A 212 1.26 -5.82 18.62
C THR A 212 1.67 -5.08 19.88
N PRO A 213 2.98 -4.86 20.14
CA PRO A 213 3.46 -4.15 21.34
C PRO A 213 2.91 -2.72 21.51
N ALA A 214 2.78 -2.26 22.77
CA ALA A 214 2.26 -0.92 23.15
C ALA A 214 3.02 0.24 22.53
N GLU A 215 4.33 0.06 22.44
CA GLU A 215 5.27 1.06 21.97
C GLU A 215 5.92 0.59 20.67
N GLY A 216 6.45 1.54 19.90
CA GLY A 216 7.13 1.27 18.65
C GLY A 216 6.51 1.98 17.45
N PHE A 217 6.75 1.42 16.28
CA PHE A 217 6.25 1.95 15.02
C PHE A 217 4.83 1.48 14.73
N TYR A 218 4.09 2.27 13.95
CA TYR A 218 2.75 1.89 13.50
C TYR A 218 2.82 0.59 12.68
N ALA A 219 2.02 -0.39 13.06
CA ALA A 219 1.64 -1.50 12.20
C ALA A 219 0.84 -0.96 11.01
N ARG A 220 1.22 -1.37 9.80
CA ARG A 220 0.74 -0.82 8.54
C ARG A 220 0.52 -1.92 7.50
N HIS A 221 -0.35 -1.66 6.53
CA HIS A 221 -0.61 -2.53 5.38
C HIS A 221 -0.91 -4.00 5.73
N ALA A 222 -1.70 -4.25 6.77
CA ALA A 222 -2.04 -5.60 7.19
C ALA A 222 -2.74 -6.40 6.07
N ALA A 223 -2.40 -7.68 5.95
CA ALA A 223 -2.98 -8.64 5.01
C ALA A 223 -3.04 -10.04 5.65
N THR A 224 -3.88 -10.91 5.11
CA THR A 224 -4.09 -12.26 5.64
C THR A 224 -4.15 -13.30 4.52
N ASP A 225 -3.81 -14.54 4.86
CA ASP A 225 -4.11 -15.75 4.08
C ASP A 225 -5.40 -16.46 4.54
N GLY A 226 -6.13 -15.85 5.48
CA GLY A 226 -7.32 -16.40 6.14
C GLY A 226 -7.02 -17.01 7.52
N THR A 227 -5.75 -17.23 7.86
CA THR A 227 -5.34 -17.84 9.14
C THR A 227 -4.28 -17.03 9.89
N ARG A 228 -3.38 -16.38 9.18
CA ARG A 228 -2.25 -15.61 9.70
C ARG A 228 -2.35 -14.16 9.25
N VAL A 229 -1.80 -13.24 10.02
CA VAL A 229 -1.74 -11.82 9.63
C VAL A 229 -0.30 -11.40 9.42
N VAL A 230 -0.02 -10.80 8.26
CA VAL A 230 1.24 -10.11 8.01
C VAL A 230 1.02 -8.61 8.02
N HIS A 231 2.01 -7.86 8.51
CA HIS A 231 2.01 -6.40 8.47
C HIS A 231 3.44 -5.87 8.34
N MET A 232 3.57 -4.58 8.04
CA MET A 232 4.87 -3.90 8.10
C MET A 232 4.93 -2.94 9.28
N ALA A 233 6.12 -2.80 9.86
CA ALA A 233 6.44 -1.78 10.84
C ALA A 233 7.92 -1.41 10.69
N ALA A 234 8.24 -0.11 10.70
CA ALA A 234 9.63 0.39 10.59
C ALA A 234 10.44 -0.09 9.34
N GLY A 235 9.77 -0.47 8.25
CA GLY A 235 10.43 -1.03 7.07
C GLY A 235 10.72 -2.54 7.17
N GLU A 236 10.28 -3.18 8.25
CA GLU A 236 10.38 -4.62 8.46
C GLU A 236 9.02 -5.31 8.26
N LEU A 237 9.07 -6.60 7.93
CA LEU A 237 7.90 -7.46 7.75
C LEU A 237 7.69 -8.31 9.01
N TRP A 238 6.45 -8.38 9.47
CA TRP A 238 6.06 -9.10 10.67
C TRP A 238 4.91 -10.05 10.36
N ILE A 239 4.86 -11.18 11.05
CA ILE A 239 3.79 -12.16 10.98
C ILE A 239 3.30 -12.52 12.38
N THR A 240 1.98 -12.59 12.53
CA THR A 240 1.30 -13.16 13.69
C THR A 240 0.63 -14.45 13.22
N ASP A 241 1.08 -15.60 13.75
CA ASP A 241 0.68 -16.93 13.26
C ASP A 241 -0.75 -17.34 13.65
N ASP A 242 -1.31 -16.75 14.72
CA ASP A 242 -2.72 -16.87 15.10
C ASP A 242 -3.19 -15.61 15.87
N LEU A 243 -4.49 -15.49 16.14
CA LEU A 243 -5.06 -14.38 16.91
C LEU A 243 -5.52 -14.83 18.31
N GLU A 244 -5.05 -15.99 18.77
CA GLU A 244 -5.40 -16.62 20.04
C GLU A 244 -4.30 -16.49 21.10
N GLY A 245 -3.13 -15.97 20.73
CA GLY A 245 -2.08 -15.61 21.68
C GLY A 245 -0.67 -15.55 21.09
N ALA A 246 -0.49 -15.88 19.80
CA ALA A 246 0.82 -15.77 19.16
C ALA A 246 1.40 -14.35 19.23
N GLU A 247 2.64 -14.24 19.67
CA GLU A 247 3.40 -13.00 19.56
C GLU A 247 3.87 -12.79 18.11
N PRO A 248 3.84 -11.56 17.58
CA PRO A 248 4.37 -11.28 16.25
C PRO A 248 5.88 -11.56 16.17
N ARG A 249 6.29 -12.22 15.10
CA ARG A 249 7.70 -12.45 14.77
C ARG A 249 8.09 -11.76 13.47
N ARG A 250 9.34 -11.33 13.38
CA ARG A 250 9.90 -10.72 12.17
C ARG A 250 10.12 -11.79 11.10
N ILE A 251 9.84 -11.46 9.83
CA ILE A 251 10.17 -12.28 8.67
C ILE A 251 11.49 -11.79 8.08
N ASP A 252 12.55 -12.57 8.26
CA ASP A 252 13.89 -12.21 7.77
C ASP A 252 14.04 -12.50 6.29
N VAL A 253 13.78 -11.50 5.45
CA VAL A 253 13.91 -11.59 3.99
C VAL A 253 15.23 -10.98 3.49
N ARG A 254 15.87 -11.66 2.54
CA ARG A 254 17.03 -11.15 1.82
C ARG A 254 16.65 -10.89 0.36
N LEU A 255 16.66 -9.62 -0.05
CA LEU A 255 16.46 -9.23 -1.44
C LEU A 255 17.65 -9.73 -2.28
N GLY A 256 17.38 -10.63 -3.23
CA GLY A 256 18.40 -11.11 -4.14
C GLY A 256 18.54 -10.20 -5.37
N GLY A 257 19.76 -9.77 -5.71
CA GLY A 257 20.02 -8.99 -6.93
C GLY A 257 21.15 -7.98 -6.76
N GLN A 258 21.55 -7.32 -7.85
CA GLN A 258 22.65 -6.32 -7.85
C GLN A 258 22.27 -4.95 -7.27
N ARG A 259 21.00 -4.75 -6.88
CA ARG A 259 20.48 -3.48 -6.31
C ARG A 259 20.95 -2.25 -7.10
N ALA A 260 20.73 -2.27 -8.42
CA ALA A 260 21.29 -1.28 -9.34
C ALA A 260 20.91 0.16 -8.97
N ASP A 261 19.74 0.37 -8.37
CA ASP A 261 19.25 1.69 -7.95
C ASP A 261 20.03 2.28 -6.76
N LEU A 262 20.83 1.47 -6.06
CA LEU A 262 21.77 1.95 -5.04
C LEU A 262 23.14 2.32 -5.60
N GLN A 263 23.41 2.06 -6.88
CA GLN A 263 24.69 2.42 -7.46
C GLN A 263 24.80 3.94 -7.61
N PRO A 264 25.95 4.53 -7.24
CA PRO A 264 26.22 5.93 -7.54
C PRO A 264 26.11 6.18 -9.04
N HIS A 265 25.36 7.20 -9.43
CA HIS A 265 25.22 7.60 -10.82
C HIS A 265 25.32 9.11 -10.96
N SER A 266 25.76 9.56 -12.14
CA SER A 266 25.77 10.99 -12.46
C SER A 266 24.36 11.46 -12.78
N VAL A 267 23.95 12.55 -12.14
CA VAL A 267 22.70 13.24 -12.45
C VAL A 267 22.96 14.39 -13.41
N ARG A 268 22.00 14.67 -14.30
CA ARG A 268 22.06 15.86 -15.15
C ARG A 268 21.66 17.09 -14.31
N ALA A 269 22.64 17.92 -13.95
CA ALA A 269 22.42 19.12 -13.13
C ALA A 269 21.27 20.01 -13.65
N GLY A 270 21.10 20.11 -14.97
CA GLY A 270 20.01 20.88 -15.59
C GLY A 270 18.58 20.47 -15.19
N HIS A 271 18.35 19.21 -14.78
CA HIS A 271 17.05 18.75 -14.28
C HIS A 271 16.84 19.02 -12.78
N HIS A 272 17.87 19.52 -12.11
CA HIS A 272 17.88 19.75 -10.68
C HIS A 272 18.36 21.15 -10.33
N ILE A 273 18.14 22.13 -11.22
CA ILE A 273 18.35 23.53 -10.90
C ILE A 273 17.20 23.98 -10.02
N GLY A 274 17.49 24.42 -8.80
CA GLY A 274 16.48 25.12 -8.00
C GLY A 274 16.54 26.61 -8.30
N THR A 275 17.34 27.35 -7.55
CA THR A 275 17.41 28.81 -7.70
C THR A 275 18.66 29.27 -8.46
N ALA A 276 18.52 30.39 -9.19
CA ALA A 276 19.64 31.07 -9.82
C ALA A 276 19.59 32.56 -9.46
N SER A 277 20.72 33.10 -8.99
CA SER A 277 20.88 34.50 -8.65
C SER A 277 21.99 35.11 -9.50
N PRO A 278 21.64 35.91 -10.54
CA PRO A 278 22.63 36.56 -11.38
C PRO A 278 23.37 37.64 -10.59
N ASP A 279 24.64 37.82 -10.94
CA ASP A 279 25.46 38.90 -10.43
C ASP A 279 25.03 40.25 -11.02
N ARG A 280 25.52 41.34 -10.44
CA ARG A 280 25.16 42.70 -10.89
C ARG A 280 25.51 42.97 -12.36
N THR A 281 26.52 42.28 -12.91
CA THR A 281 26.95 42.47 -14.30
C THR A 281 26.18 41.60 -15.29
N GLY A 282 25.39 40.63 -14.82
CA GLY A 282 24.71 39.64 -15.67
C GLY A 282 25.69 38.76 -16.45
N ARG A 283 26.89 38.52 -15.93
CA ARG A 283 27.92 37.68 -16.55
C ARG A 283 28.03 36.31 -15.89
N GLY A 284 27.51 36.16 -14.67
CA GLY A 284 27.41 34.88 -14.00
C GLY A 284 26.23 34.82 -13.04
N SER A 285 25.91 33.62 -12.59
CA SER A 285 24.94 33.36 -11.54
C SER A 285 25.50 32.42 -10.50
N ALA A 286 25.13 32.64 -9.24
CA ALA A 286 25.11 31.57 -8.26
C ALA A 286 23.89 30.69 -8.55
N VAL A 287 24.10 29.40 -8.80
CA VAL A 287 23.07 28.43 -9.18
C VAL A 287 23.08 27.30 -8.17
N GLU A 288 21.94 27.06 -7.54
CA GLU A 288 21.73 25.93 -6.66
C GLU A 288 21.30 24.70 -7.47
N SER A 289 21.95 23.58 -7.18
CA SER A 289 21.55 22.27 -7.69
C SER A 289 21.72 21.20 -6.62
N ARG A 290 20.61 20.56 -6.24
CA ARG A 290 20.54 19.50 -5.22
C ARG A 290 21.20 19.88 -3.89
N GLY A 291 21.04 21.13 -3.45
CA GLY A 291 21.61 21.67 -2.21
C GLY A 291 23.05 22.18 -2.35
N ALA A 292 23.72 21.93 -3.48
CA ALA A 292 25.05 22.48 -3.76
C ALA A 292 24.94 23.78 -4.57
N VAL A 293 25.76 24.77 -4.23
CA VAL A 293 25.80 26.08 -4.91
C VAL A 293 27.03 26.16 -5.80
N HIS A 294 26.80 26.53 -7.05
CA HIS A 294 27.82 26.66 -8.08
C HIS A 294 27.81 28.05 -8.69
N TRP A 295 28.99 28.60 -9.00
CA TRP A 295 29.12 29.77 -9.85
C TRP A 295 29.14 29.35 -11.31
N VAL A 296 28.16 29.81 -12.08
CA VAL A 296 27.99 29.51 -13.50
C VAL A 296 28.16 30.81 -14.28
N THR A 297 29.16 30.88 -15.14
CA THR A 297 29.32 31.99 -16.09
C THR A 297 28.37 31.81 -17.27
N HIS A 298 27.75 32.89 -17.75
CA HIS A 298 26.67 32.80 -18.74
C HIS A 298 27.15 32.60 -20.19
N ARG A 299 28.40 32.96 -20.50
CA ARG A 299 28.94 32.86 -21.86
C ARG A 299 29.97 31.74 -22.01
N GLU A 300 30.98 31.73 -21.14
CA GLU A 300 32.11 30.82 -21.25
C GLU A 300 32.80 30.65 -19.89
N GLY A 301 33.54 29.57 -19.74
CA GLY A 301 34.35 29.27 -18.56
C GLY A 301 33.81 28.12 -17.71
N PRO A 302 34.61 27.65 -16.74
CA PRO A 302 34.26 26.52 -15.91
C PRO A 302 33.19 26.90 -14.88
N VAL A 303 32.26 25.99 -14.66
CA VAL A 303 31.40 26.03 -13.47
C VAL A 303 32.27 25.73 -12.25
N ARG A 304 32.18 26.57 -11.22
CA ARG A 304 32.94 26.40 -9.97
C ARG A 304 32.00 26.08 -8.83
N ALA A 305 32.29 25.05 -8.05
CA ALA A 305 31.58 24.85 -6.80
C ALA A 305 31.90 26.00 -5.83
N LEU A 306 30.87 26.66 -5.31
CA LEU A 306 30.98 27.65 -4.25
C LEU A 306 30.73 27.00 -2.88
N ALA A 307 29.76 26.10 -2.82
CA ALA A 307 29.47 25.27 -1.66
C ALA A 307 28.94 23.93 -2.17
N ALA A 308 29.79 22.91 -2.14
CA ALA A 308 29.41 21.55 -2.51
C ALA A 308 30.10 20.62 -1.53
N GLU A 309 29.34 20.08 -0.58
CA GLU A 309 29.80 18.97 0.23
C GLU A 309 29.44 17.67 -0.49
N PRO A 310 30.38 16.74 -0.67
CA PRO A 310 30.05 15.38 -1.07
C PRO A 310 29.13 14.77 -0.02
N GLY A 311 27.91 14.41 -0.41
CA GLY A 311 27.00 13.59 0.38
C GLY A 311 27.30 12.10 0.26
#